data_AF-A0AA94ENR5-F1
#
_entry.id   AF-A0AA94ENR5-F1
#
_cell.length_a   1.000
_cell.length_b   1.000
_cell.length_c   1.000
_cell.angle_alpha   90.00
_cell.angle_beta   90.00
_cell.angle_gamma   90.00
#
_symmetry.space_group_name_H-M   'P 1'
#
loop_
_entity.id
_entity.type
_entity.pdbx_description
1 polymer ?
#
loop_
_entity_poly.entity_id
_entity_poly.type
_entity_poly.pdbx_seq_one_letter_code
_entity_poly.pdbx_strand_id
1 'polypeptide(L)'
;MAERKVTDEQLADALESMSLKQAAEYFGMNVRSIEKRKAKLAIRGAIPTHQDKVVDSVSARCYVITAAVNATKVHSAFLKTLQLYCSVNGAKLIVIPMRYKNPTSRDESGNDEWWDSRLVPYIIHERTKIAKGLVVLADIKVQPTAANPLQGWLTVSGTASAILGHTKIALKSVATKVGDPAKLVMTTGACTVEQYSDTNAGAKGCFHHTMGAVVVEVDGSGNHIRHICPLKDGSFYDLDTKYTVKGAEYAPEVEVLTMGDVHAELADAQVTQATKALAERVRPRFLVLHDVLNFGSASHHAKYFEKFRRHVTGKSSVLRELVTTAKHIDLLSSFAGKTIMVGSNHNDHFGQWLESSEHAHDLENALVYHETKAAMLQSIHDGSYCDPFKYWMDKLMVSASRLQWLKPGDSFTRHGIEFGWHGHRGPNGARGSTRGFASIGAKVTKGHSHGAEIVDGAHSVGTSSKMNMGYNVDSPSGWTHTHEITYLNGKRTLIHCVGGAFFRSEPSAAKGVAA
;
A
#
# COMPACT_ATOMS: atom_id res chain seq x y z
N MET A 1 13.32 50.56 34.92
CA MET A 1 13.69 49.32 35.64
C MET A 1 14.93 48.75 34.96
N ALA A 2 16.01 48.51 35.70
CA ALA A 2 17.26 48.02 35.13
C ALA A 2 17.09 46.57 34.62
N GLU A 3 17.45 46.31 33.36
CA GLU A 3 17.49 44.96 32.81
C GLU A 3 18.45 44.10 33.65
N ARG A 4 17.95 43.03 34.28
CA ARG A 4 18.81 41.99 34.84
C ARG A 4 19.66 41.44 33.70
N LYS A 5 20.99 41.54 33.78
CA LYS A 5 21.90 40.82 32.88
C LYS A 5 21.78 39.32 33.16
N VAL A 6 20.86 38.66 32.48
CA VAL A 6 20.69 37.20 32.53
C VAL A 6 21.75 36.52 31.68
N THR A 7 22.54 35.62 32.27
CA THR A 7 23.56 34.86 31.53
C THR A 7 22.91 33.77 30.67
N ASP A 8 23.66 33.28 29.68
CA ASP A 8 23.19 32.20 28.79
C ASP A 8 22.96 30.88 29.55
N GLU A 9 23.72 30.60 30.63
CA GLU A 9 23.54 29.45 31.52
C GLU A 9 22.26 29.56 32.36
N GLN A 10 22.02 30.72 32.99
CA GLN A 10 20.79 30.96 33.76
C GLN A 10 19.53 30.83 32.89
N LEU A 11 19.64 31.24 31.62
CA LEU A 11 18.56 31.08 30.66
C LEU A 11 18.36 29.62 30.24
N ALA A 12 19.45 28.85 30.09
CA ALA A 12 19.38 27.43 29.77
C ALA A 12 18.69 26.64 30.90
N ASP A 13 19.13 26.80 32.15
CA ASP A 13 18.58 26.13 33.33
C ASP A 13 17.07 26.44 33.51
N ALA A 14 16.67 27.69 33.32
CA ALA A 14 15.27 28.08 33.40
C ALA A 14 14.42 27.45 32.29
N LEU A 15 14.96 27.30 31.08
CA LEU A 15 14.26 26.69 29.94
C LEU A 15 14.15 25.15 30.04
N GLU A 16 14.86 24.51 30.98
CA GLU A 16 14.66 23.10 31.29
C GLU A 16 13.34 22.84 32.04
N SER A 17 12.88 23.82 32.82
CA SER A 17 11.73 23.68 33.74
C SER A 17 10.57 24.65 33.47
N MET A 18 10.75 25.68 32.64
CA MET A 18 9.75 26.71 32.33
C MET A 18 9.48 26.83 30.83
N SER A 19 8.23 27.19 30.48
CA SER A 19 7.90 27.59 29.09
C SER A 19 8.54 28.94 28.72
N LEU A 20 8.65 29.24 27.42
CA LEU A 20 9.20 30.50 26.91
C LEU A 20 8.52 31.74 27.51
N LYS A 21 7.20 31.67 27.72
CA LYS A 21 6.42 32.77 28.29
C LYS A 21 6.70 32.95 29.78
N GLN A 22 6.80 31.85 30.53
CA GLN A 22 7.14 31.87 31.95
C GLN A 22 8.57 32.36 32.18
N ALA A 23 9.53 31.93 31.36
CA ALA A 23 10.90 32.42 31.42
C ALA A 23 10.97 33.93 31.10
N ALA A 24 10.17 34.41 30.14
CA ALA A 24 10.09 35.83 29.79
C ALA A 24 9.57 36.69 30.95
N GLU A 25 8.51 36.23 31.63
CA GLU A 25 7.99 36.87 32.82
C GLU A 25 8.99 36.81 33.99
N TYR A 26 9.63 35.66 34.22
CA TYR A 26 10.60 35.46 35.29
C TYR A 26 11.85 36.35 35.17
N PHE A 27 12.33 36.55 33.94
CA PHE A 27 13.50 37.39 33.67
C PHE A 27 13.16 38.85 33.32
N GLY A 28 11.87 39.20 33.23
CA GLY A 28 11.44 40.53 32.82
C GLY A 28 11.87 40.89 31.38
N MET A 29 11.93 39.89 30.49
CA MET A 29 12.39 40.03 29.10
C MET A 29 11.24 39.84 28.11
N ASN A 30 11.39 40.38 26.90
CA ASN A 30 10.48 40.05 25.81
C ASN A 30 10.62 38.58 25.38
N VAL A 31 9.50 37.88 25.15
CA VAL A 31 9.46 36.48 24.68
C VAL A 31 10.32 36.28 23.42
N ARG A 32 10.29 37.21 22.45
CA ARG A 32 11.12 37.15 21.24
C ARG A 32 12.62 37.21 21.53
N SER A 33 13.02 37.93 22.56
CA SER A 33 14.43 38.00 22.98
C SER A 33 14.90 36.67 23.55
N ILE A 34 14.04 35.99 24.32
CA ILE A 34 14.33 34.65 24.83
C ILE A 34 14.33 33.60 23.71
N GLU A 35 13.40 33.67 22.76
CA GLU A 35 13.38 32.79 21.58
C GLU A 35 14.68 32.88 20.78
N LYS A 36 15.15 34.11 20.51
CA LYS A 36 16.41 34.34 19.76
C LYS A 36 17.63 33.81 20.52
N ARG A 37 17.67 33.96 21.84
CA ARG A 37 18.75 33.41 22.68
C ARG A 37 18.69 31.89 22.78
N LYS A 38 17.50 31.30 22.93
CA LYS A 38 17.28 29.84 22.89
C LYS A 38 17.78 29.23 21.57
N ALA A 39 17.48 29.85 20.44
CA ALA A 39 17.97 29.40 19.14
C ALA A 39 19.51 29.43 19.06
N LYS A 40 20.14 30.47 19.62
CA LYS A 40 21.60 30.60 19.68
C LYS A 40 22.25 29.57 20.62
N LEU A 41 21.60 29.24 21.74
CA LEU A 41 22.04 28.22 22.68
C LEU A 41 21.91 26.80 22.11
N ALA A 42 20.84 26.55 21.35
CA ALA A 42 20.62 25.29 20.64
C ALA A 42 21.69 25.05 19.56
N ILE A 43 22.08 26.08 18.80
CA ILE A 43 23.18 26.00 17.81
C ILE A 43 24.52 25.69 18.48
N ARG A 44 24.72 26.13 19.73
CA ARG A 44 25.95 25.90 20.51
C ARG A 44 25.96 24.59 21.30
N GLY A 45 24.90 23.78 21.20
CA GLY A 45 24.79 22.50 21.91
C GLY A 45 24.55 22.62 23.42
N ALA A 46 24.26 23.81 23.94
CA ALA A 46 24.03 24.06 25.37
C ALA A 46 22.61 23.72 25.82
N ILE A 47 21.67 23.53 24.89
CA ILE A 47 20.32 23.04 25.12
C ILE A 47 20.01 22.05 24.00
N PRO A 48 19.43 20.87 24.27
CA PRO A 48 19.11 19.91 23.22
C PRO A 48 18.22 20.53 22.13
N THR A 49 18.69 20.51 20.89
CA THR A 49 17.87 20.76 19.70
C THR A 49 16.80 19.70 19.64
N HIS A 50 15.51 20.08 19.72
CA HIS A 50 14.31 19.25 19.57
C HIS A 50 14.62 17.75 19.43
N GLN A 51 14.83 17.07 20.56
CA GLN A 51 14.63 15.63 20.56
C GLN A 51 13.11 15.46 20.45
N ASP A 52 12.65 14.94 19.31
CA ASP A 52 11.30 14.43 19.18
C ASP A 52 11.09 13.47 20.36
N LYS A 53 10.31 13.88 21.36
CA LYS A 53 9.88 13.00 22.46
C LYS A 53 8.97 11.94 21.84
N VAL A 54 9.59 10.90 21.30
CA VAL A 54 8.90 9.68 20.87
C VAL A 54 8.50 8.96 22.15
N VAL A 55 7.19 8.86 22.39
CA VAL A 55 6.67 8.09 23.51
C VAL A 55 6.70 6.62 23.12
N ASP A 56 7.46 5.81 23.87
CA ASP A 56 7.37 4.35 23.81
C ASP A 56 6.11 3.92 24.56
N SER A 57 5.02 3.62 23.84
CA SER A 57 3.79 3.13 24.47
C SER A 57 3.90 1.64 24.78
N VAL A 58 3.36 1.21 25.93
CA VAL A 58 3.16 -0.21 26.31
C VAL A 58 2.65 -1.01 25.11
N SER A 59 3.41 -2.05 24.71
CA SER A 59 3.25 -2.75 23.43
C SER A 59 1.95 -3.56 23.37
N ALA A 60 1.01 -3.16 22.51
CA ALA A 60 -0.10 -4.02 22.11
C ALA A 60 0.33 -4.87 20.91
N ARG A 61 -0.27 -6.05 20.78
CA ARG A 61 -0.01 -6.93 19.62
C ARG A 61 -0.80 -6.51 18.38
N CYS A 62 -1.89 -5.76 18.55
CA CYS A 62 -2.69 -5.23 17.46
C CYS A 62 -3.11 -3.77 17.76
N TYR A 63 -3.11 -2.92 16.74
CA TYR A 63 -3.59 -1.55 16.81
C TYR A 63 -4.59 -1.28 15.69
N VAL A 64 -5.56 -0.42 15.97
CA VAL A 64 -6.49 0.14 14.98
C VAL A 64 -6.37 1.64 15.03
N ILE A 65 -5.98 2.28 13.94
CA ILE A 65 -5.59 3.70 13.91
C ILE A 65 -6.47 4.44 12.92
N THR A 66 -7.20 5.45 13.38
CA THR A 66 -8.10 6.28 12.55
C THR A 66 -7.86 7.77 12.81
N ALA A 67 -8.43 8.64 11.99
CA ALA A 67 -8.40 10.08 12.19
C ALA A 67 -9.75 10.62 12.65
N ALA A 68 -9.75 11.76 13.35
CA ALA A 68 -10.98 12.47 13.71
C ALA A 68 -10.85 13.96 13.43
N VAL A 69 -11.76 14.51 12.66
CA VAL A 69 -11.83 15.96 12.40
C VAL A 69 -12.50 16.64 13.59
N ASN A 70 -11.93 17.76 14.03
CA ASN A 70 -12.53 18.62 15.06
C ASN A 70 -13.88 19.17 14.60
N ALA A 71 -14.70 19.60 15.55
CA ALA A 71 -16.03 20.14 15.32
C ALA A 71 -17.01 19.19 14.60
N THR A 72 -16.70 17.88 14.56
CA THR A 72 -17.44 16.88 13.80
C THR A 72 -17.81 15.67 14.66
N LYS A 73 -19.03 15.16 14.47
CA LYS A 73 -19.51 13.96 15.17
C LYS A 73 -18.85 12.70 14.62
N VAL A 74 -18.58 11.75 15.51
CA VAL A 74 -18.15 10.42 15.10
C VAL A 74 -19.31 9.65 14.46
N HIS A 75 -19.02 8.87 13.44
CA HIS A 75 -19.97 7.93 12.87
C HIS A 75 -20.25 6.80 13.87
N SER A 76 -21.37 6.90 14.59
CA SER A 76 -21.70 6.06 15.75
C SER A 76 -21.60 4.56 15.49
N ALA A 77 -22.13 4.09 14.34
CA ALA A 77 -22.09 2.68 14.00
C ALA A 77 -20.66 2.20 13.71
N PHE A 78 -19.84 3.04 13.07
CA PHE A 78 -18.46 2.66 12.76
C PHE A 78 -17.60 2.61 14.01
N LEU A 79 -17.72 3.61 14.90
CA LEU A 79 -17.01 3.58 16.20
C LEU A 79 -17.39 2.33 17.00
N LYS A 80 -18.68 1.97 17.05
CA LYS A 80 -19.13 0.75 17.73
C LYS A 80 -18.51 -0.50 17.12
N THR A 81 -18.46 -0.61 15.79
CA THR A 81 -17.79 -1.73 15.11
C THR A 81 -16.28 -1.75 15.36
N LEU A 82 -15.60 -0.59 15.41
CA LEU A 82 -14.17 -0.51 15.75
C LEU A 82 -13.90 -0.96 17.19
N GLN A 83 -14.75 -0.56 18.13
CA GLN A 83 -14.68 -0.99 19.53
C GLN A 83 -14.89 -2.51 19.66
N LEU A 84 -15.85 -3.07 18.93
CA LEU A 84 -16.05 -4.52 18.84
C LEU A 84 -14.80 -5.20 18.27
N TYR A 85 -14.27 -4.71 17.14
CA TYR A 85 -13.05 -5.26 16.54
C TYR A 85 -11.88 -5.27 17.52
N CYS A 86 -11.70 -4.17 18.26
CA CYS A 86 -10.67 -4.05 19.28
C CYS A 86 -10.86 -5.07 20.41
N SER A 87 -12.10 -5.26 20.88
CA SER A 87 -12.43 -6.26 21.89
C SER A 87 -12.17 -7.69 21.43
N VAL A 88 -12.56 -8.03 20.20
CA VAL A 88 -12.41 -9.39 19.65
C VAL A 88 -10.93 -9.73 19.39
N ASN A 89 -10.16 -8.79 18.87
CA ASN A 89 -8.79 -9.02 18.42
C ASN A 89 -7.71 -8.59 19.43
N GLY A 90 -8.11 -8.16 20.63
CA GLY A 90 -7.20 -7.58 21.62
C GLY A 90 -6.43 -6.37 21.08
N ALA A 91 -7.07 -5.57 20.22
CA ALA A 91 -6.44 -4.43 19.57
C ALA A 91 -6.65 -3.13 20.37
N LYS A 92 -5.69 -2.20 20.26
CA LYS A 92 -5.79 -0.86 20.84
C LYS A 92 -6.26 0.14 19.78
N LEU A 93 -7.37 0.83 20.04
CA LEU A 93 -7.84 1.94 19.21
C LEU A 93 -6.99 3.20 19.48
N ILE A 94 -6.52 3.82 18.40
CA ILE A 94 -5.81 5.10 18.38
C ILE A 94 -6.53 6.05 17.44
N VAL A 95 -6.79 7.26 17.89
CA VAL A 95 -7.44 8.32 17.11
C VAL A 95 -6.46 9.49 16.96
N ILE A 96 -6.13 9.85 15.72
CA ILE A 96 -5.29 10.99 15.40
C ILE A 96 -6.19 12.22 15.21
N PRO A 97 -6.12 13.24 16.09
CA PRO A 97 -6.97 14.41 15.99
C PRO A 97 -6.45 15.33 14.88
N MET A 98 -7.33 15.66 13.94
CA MET A 98 -7.10 16.62 12.86
C MET A 98 -7.72 17.97 13.20
N ARG A 99 -7.18 19.04 12.60
CA ARG A 99 -7.72 20.40 12.73
C ARG A 99 -8.13 20.92 11.36
N TYR A 100 -9.35 21.42 11.28
CA TYR A 100 -9.97 22.05 10.13
C TYR A 100 -10.78 23.24 10.61
N LYS A 101 -10.52 24.38 9.97
CA LYS A 101 -11.31 25.59 10.15
C LYS A 101 -12.19 25.71 8.93
N ASN A 102 -13.51 25.71 9.10
CA ASN A 102 -14.44 25.90 8.00
C ASN A 102 -14.59 27.41 7.70
N PRO A 103 -14.00 27.95 6.62
CA PRO A 103 -14.06 29.38 6.31
C PRO A 103 -15.46 29.88 5.93
N THR A 104 -16.39 28.98 5.61
CA THR A 104 -17.77 29.34 5.23
C THR A 104 -18.77 29.04 6.34
N SER A 105 -18.30 28.73 7.55
CA SER A 105 -19.18 28.58 8.71
C SER A 105 -19.89 29.90 9.00
N ARG A 106 -21.21 29.86 9.19
CA ARG A 106 -22.02 31.06 9.52
C ARG A 106 -21.91 31.44 11.00
N ASP A 107 -21.41 30.54 11.84
CA ASP A 107 -21.14 30.78 13.26
C ASP A 107 -19.67 31.17 13.45
N GLU A 108 -19.35 32.46 13.28
CA GLU A 108 -18.01 33.00 13.59
C GLU A 108 -17.65 32.90 15.09
N SER A 109 -18.67 32.70 15.94
CA SER A 109 -18.59 32.61 17.41
C SER A 109 -18.32 31.19 17.93
N GLY A 110 -18.42 30.16 17.08
CA GLY A 110 -18.28 28.77 17.49
C GLY A 110 -16.83 28.41 17.80
N ASN A 111 -16.56 27.83 18.98
CA ASN A 111 -15.27 27.21 19.24
C ASN A 111 -15.21 25.87 18.49
N ASP A 112 -14.51 25.82 17.35
CA ASP A 112 -14.30 24.60 16.58
C ASP A 112 -13.27 23.64 17.21
N GLU A 113 -12.65 23.99 18.34
CA GLU A 113 -11.66 23.14 19.04
C GLU A 113 -12.30 22.10 19.96
N TRP A 114 -13.24 21.30 19.45
CA TRP A 114 -13.76 20.13 20.16
C TRP A 114 -13.71 18.87 19.32
N TRP A 115 -13.65 17.72 19.98
CA TRP A 115 -13.83 16.39 19.39
C TRP A 115 -14.98 15.68 20.11
N ASP A 116 -15.67 14.78 19.42
CA ASP A 116 -16.74 13.99 20.02
C ASP A 116 -16.22 13.29 21.29
N SER A 117 -16.91 13.46 22.42
CA SER A 117 -16.42 13.01 23.74
C SER A 117 -16.17 11.50 23.79
N ARG A 118 -16.85 10.72 22.94
CA ARG A 118 -16.64 9.27 22.79
C ARG A 118 -15.27 8.91 22.22
N LEU A 119 -14.58 9.85 21.58
CA LEU A 119 -13.25 9.67 20.99
C LEU A 119 -12.11 10.02 21.95
N VAL A 120 -12.37 10.87 22.94
CA VAL A 120 -11.37 11.39 23.90
C VAL A 120 -10.48 10.29 24.51
N PRO A 121 -11.00 9.12 24.93
CA PRO A 121 -10.17 8.05 25.50
C PRO A 121 -9.13 7.46 24.54
N TYR A 122 -9.27 7.68 23.24
CA TYR A 122 -8.44 7.07 22.19
C TYR A 122 -7.51 8.08 21.51
N ILE A 123 -7.65 9.38 21.81
CA ILE A 123 -6.90 10.44 21.15
C ILE A 123 -5.44 10.45 21.62
N ILE A 124 -4.50 10.54 20.68
CA ILE A 124 -3.09 10.83 20.95
C ILE A 124 -2.66 12.07 20.17
N HIS A 125 -1.78 12.88 20.75
CA HIS A 125 -1.27 14.11 20.11
C HIS A 125 0.19 13.99 19.69
N GLU A 126 0.91 13.04 20.28
CA GLU A 126 2.35 12.90 20.18
C GLU A 126 2.74 11.88 19.13
N ARG A 127 3.93 12.09 18.56
CA ARG A 127 4.60 11.06 17.78
C ARG A 127 4.83 9.82 18.65
N THR A 128 4.29 8.69 18.21
CA THR A 128 4.31 7.45 18.98
C THR A 128 4.90 6.32 18.15
N LYS A 129 5.96 5.69 18.67
CA LYS A 129 6.51 4.48 18.07
C LYS A 129 5.73 3.29 18.61
N ILE A 130 4.97 2.64 17.73
CA ILE A 130 4.06 1.55 18.12
C ILE A 130 4.67 0.16 17.85
N ALA A 131 5.68 0.09 16.98
CA ALA A 131 6.42 -1.15 16.70
C ALA A 131 7.82 -0.86 16.12
N LYS A 132 8.63 -1.91 15.96
CA LYS A 132 9.93 -1.80 15.27
C LYS A 132 9.69 -1.34 13.84
N GLY A 133 10.34 -0.23 13.45
CA GLY A 133 10.24 0.31 12.10
C GLY A 133 8.87 0.92 11.75
N LEU A 134 8.02 1.26 12.73
CA LEU A 134 6.71 1.86 12.49
C LEU A 134 6.39 2.97 13.51
N VAL A 135 6.00 4.14 13.00
CA VAL A 135 5.71 5.34 13.79
C VAL A 135 4.36 5.93 13.40
N VAL A 136 3.56 6.30 14.41
CA VAL A 136 2.35 7.11 14.23
C VAL A 136 2.71 8.58 14.42
N LEU A 137 2.46 9.39 13.40
CA LEU A 137 2.82 10.81 13.35
C LEU A 137 1.61 11.67 13.76
N ALA A 138 1.13 11.49 14.99
CA ALA A 138 -0.04 12.23 15.47
C ALA A 138 0.24 13.72 15.76
N ASP A 139 1.51 14.09 15.88
CA ASP A 139 2.02 15.45 16.01
C ASP A 139 1.82 16.29 14.74
N ILE A 140 1.75 15.64 13.58
CA ILE A 140 1.64 16.30 12.28
C ILE A 140 0.16 16.52 11.91
N LYS A 141 -0.23 17.79 11.75
CA LYS A 141 -1.59 18.18 11.37
C LYS A 141 -1.68 18.48 9.88
N VAL A 142 -2.08 17.47 9.10
CA VAL A 142 -2.40 17.63 7.68
C VAL A 142 -3.82 18.19 7.54
N GLN A 143 -4.02 19.17 6.65
CA GLN A 143 -5.35 19.74 6.40
C GLN A 143 -6.28 18.68 5.79
N PRO A 144 -7.53 18.48 6.29
CA PRO A 144 -8.47 17.51 5.69
C PRO A 144 -8.83 17.75 4.22
N THR A 145 -8.54 18.94 3.68
CA THR A 145 -8.75 19.31 2.28
C THR A 145 -7.49 19.13 1.41
N ALA A 146 -6.40 18.60 1.95
CA ALA A 146 -5.16 18.40 1.21
C ALA A 146 -5.35 17.39 0.07
N ALA A 147 -5.07 17.82 -1.16
CA ALA A 147 -5.21 16.98 -2.35
C ALA A 147 -4.25 15.77 -2.33
N ASN A 148 -3.02 15.95 -1.83
CA ASN A 148 -2.03 14.90 -1.65
C ASN A 148 -1.54 14.91 -0.19
N PRO A 149 -2.14 14.11 0.70
CA PRO A 149 -1.86 14.19 2.13
C PRO A 149 -0.48 13.62 2.52
N LEU A 150 0.21 12.92 1.62
CA LEU A 150 1.57 12.41 1.84
C LEU A 150 2.67 13.37 1.36
N GLN A 151 2.30 14.45 0.68
CA GLN A 151 3.27 15.40 0.14
C GLN A 151 4.08 16.05 1.26
N GLY A 152 5.41 15.99 1.16
CA GLY A 152 6.33 16.53 2.17
C GLY A 152 6.61 15.62 3.37
N TRP A 153 5.89 14.50 3.51
CA TRP A 153 5.98 13.64 4.70
C TRP A 153 6.68 12.30 4.46
N LEU A 154 7.13 12.04 3.23
CA LEU A 154 7.76 10.75 2.87
C LEU A 154 9.07 10.48 3.62
N THR A 155 9.75 11.49 4.13
CA THR A 155 11.08 11.37 4.76
C THR A 155 11.09 11.59 6.27
N VAL A 156 10.01 12.12 6.85
CA VAL A 156 9.97 12.60 8.24
C VAL A 156 10.19 11.50 9.30
N SER A 157 9.94 10.24 8.93
CA SER A 157 10.13 9.05 9.78
C SER A 157 11.50 8.37 9.62
N GLY A 158 12.45 8.98 8.89
CA GLY A 158 13.73 8.33 8.59
C GLY A 158 13.52 7.07 7.75
N THR A 159 13.99 5.91 8.22
CA THR A 159 13.78 4.60 7.57
C THR A 159 12.52 3.87 8.03
N ALA A 160 11.84 4.34 9.08
CA ALA A 160 10.63 3.69 9.59
C ALA A 160 9.42 3.98 8.70
N SER A 161 8.52 3.02 8.56
CA SER A 161 7.17 3.25 8.02
C SER A 161 6.40 4.24 8.90
N ALA A 162 5.46 4.97 8.32
CA ALA A 162 4.74 6.04 9.00
C ALA A 162 3.24 6.05 8.69
N ILE A 163 2.44 6.32 9.73
CA ILE A 163 0.98 6.48 9.62
C ILE A 163 0.61 7.91 10.04
N LEU A 164 -0.09 8.62 9.17
CA LEU A 164 -0.62 9.97 9.42
C LEU A 164 -2.15 9.95 9.49
N GLY A 165 -2.72 10.83 10.31
CA GLY A 165 -4.17 11.05 10.33
C GLY A 165 -4.60 11.86 9.12
N HIS A 166 -5.49 11.31 8.29
CA HIS A 166 -6.13 12.05 7.20
C HIS A 166 -7.47 11.41 6.79
N THR A 167 -8.42 12.20 6.32
CA THR A 167 -9.75 11.73 5.87
C THR A 167 -9.69 10.97 4.54
N LYS A 168 -8.82 11.40 3.63
CA LYS A 168 -8.45 10.67 2.40
C LYS A 168 -7.42 9.59 2.70
N ILE A 169 -7.66 8.38 2.20
CA ILE A 169 -6.70 7.27 2.23
C ILE A 169 -5.68 7.44 1.12
N ALA A 170 -4.40 7.33 1.47
CA ALA A 170 -3.27 7.34 0.58
C ALA A 170 -2.19 6.40 1.15
N LEU A 171 -1.41 5.79 0.26
CA LEU A 171 -0.29 4.94 0.63
C LEU A 171 0.79 5.08 -0.43
N LYS A 172 2.05 5.11 0.01
CA LYS A 172 3.20 5.07 -0.87
C LYS A 172 4.31 4.25 -0.26
N SER A 173 4.79 3.27 -1.01
CA SER A 173 6.09 2.66 -0.76
C SER A 173 7.21 3.63 -1.15
N VAL A 174 8.17 3.82 -0.24
CA VAL A 174 9.30 4.75 -0.40
C VAL A 174 10.59 3.94 -0.41
N ALA A 175 11.42 4.22 -1.42
CA ALA A 175 12.71 3.58 -1.56
C ALA A 175 13.64 3.89 -0.37
N THR A 176 14.31 2.85 0.11
CA THR A 176 15.29 2.90 1.20
C THR A 176 16.66 2.46 0.67
N LYS A 177 17.67 2.38 1.55
CA LYS A 177 19.02 1.98 1.13
C LYS A 177 19.02 0.57 0.54
N VAL A 178 20.00 0.29 -0.32
CA VAL A 178 20.19 -1.05 -0.89
C VAL A 178 20.30 -2.07 0.24
N GLY A 179 19.49 -3.13 0.17
CA GLY A 179 19.41 -4.18 1.19
C GLY A 179 18.37 -3.93 2.29
N ASP A 180 17.94 -2.69 2.51
CA ASP A 180 16.85 -2.39 3.45
C ASP A 180 15.49 -2.62 2.77
N PRO A 181 14.49 -3.13 3.51
CA PRO A 181 13.11 -3.15 3.02
C PRO A 181 12.60 -1.74 2.72
N ALA A 182 11.78 -1.61 1.67
CA ALA A 182 11.05 -0.37 1.42
C ALA A 182 10.16 -0.03 2.62
N LYS A 183 9.99 1.28 2.89
CA LYS A 183 9.09 1.73 3.96
C LYS A 183 7.75 2.18 3.39
N LEU A 184 6.70 2.02 4.17
CA LEU A 184 5.35 2.46 3.81
C LEU A 184 5.03 3.77 4.51
N VAL A 185 4.57 4.77 3.77
CA VAL A 185 4.01 6.00 4.33
C VAL A 185 2.55 6.08 3.90
N MET A 186 1.63 6.17 4.87
CA MET A 186 0.20 6.07 4.59
C MET A 186 -0.64 6.97 5.47
N THR A 187 -1.88 7.19 5.05
CA THR A 187 -2.92 7.85 5.84
C THR A 187 -4.05 6.91 6.19
N THR A 188 -4.79 7.22 7.25
CA THR A 188 -5.74 6.28 7.86
C THR A 188 -7.11 6.19 7.19
N GLY A 189 -7.70 7.31 6.78
CA GLY A 189 -9.16 7.49 6.77
C GLY A 189 -9.65 8.05 8.12
N ALA A 190 -10.91 8.45 8.20
CA ALA A 190 -11.49 9.05 9.41
C ALA A 190 -12.63 8.24 10.02
N CYS A 191 -12.91 8.44 11.31
CA CYS A 191 -14.09 7.90 11.99
C CYS A 191 -15.21 8.94 12.18
N THR A 192 -14.93 10.20 11.89
CA THR A 192 -15.91 11.29 11.85
C THR A 192 -16.61 11.38 10.50
N VAL A 193 -17.85 11.85 10.47
CA VAL A 193 -18.60 12.05 9.22
C VAL A 193 -18.05 13.21 8.39
N GLU A 194 -18.48 13.36 7.14
CA GLU A 194 -18.10 14.51 6.32
C GLU A 194 -18.65 15.84 6.86
N GLN A 195 -17.76 16.83 7.01
CA GLN A 195 -18.13 18.20 7.36
C GLN A 195 -17.10 19.17 6.78
N TYR A 196 -17.46 19.78 5.65
CA TYR A 196 -16.56 20.61 4.84
C TYR A 196 -17.20 21.96 4.50
N SER A 197 -16.35 22.96 4.25
CA SER A 197 -16.76 24.27 3.75
C SER A 197 -17.34 24.21 2.34
N ASP A 198 -18.21 25.16 2.00
CA ASP A 198 -18.67 25.39 0.63
C ASP A 198 -17.62 26.14 -0.20
N THR A 199 -16.47 25.48 -0.40
CA THR A 199 -15.36 25.98 -1.23
C THR A 199 -14.91 24.87 -2.17
N ASN A 200 -14.17 25.21 -3.23
CA ASN A 200 -13.56 24.22 -4.12
C ASN A 200 -12.72 23.17 -3.36
N ALA A 201 -11.94 23.61 -2.37
CA ALA A 201 -11.15 22.71 -1.53
C ALA A 201 -12.03 21.83 -0.63
N GLY A 202 -13.11 22.39 -0.06
CA GLY A 202 -14.07 21.65 0.73
C GLY A 202 -14.85 20.61 -0.07
N ALA A 203 -15.31 20.95 -1.27
CA ALA A 203 -16.00 20.02 -2.18
C ALA A 203 -15.10 18.82 -2.57
N LYS A 204 -13.84 19.09 -2.92
CA LYS A 204 -12.85 18.03 -3.19
C LYS A 204 -12.54 17.19 -1.95
N GLY A 205 -12.40 17.83 -0.79
CA GLY A 205 -12.20 17.15 0.50
C GLY A 205 -13.36 16.21 0.83
N CYS A 206 -14.60 16.67 0.63
CA CYS A 206 -15.82 15.89 0.82
C CYS A 206 -15.86 14.68 -0.11
N PHE A 207 -15.59 14.86 -1.42
CA PHE A 207 -15.59 13.76 -2.39
C PHE A 207 -14.60 12.65 -2.07
N HIS A 208 -13.43 13.00 -1.52
CA HIS A 208 -12.39 12.04 -1.14
C HIS A 208 -12.44 11.63 0.34
N HIS A 209 -13.41 12.13 1.12
CA HIS A 209 -13.57 11.74 2.51
C HIS A 209 -13.92 10.26 2.59
N THR A 210 -13.05 9.49 3.23
CA THR A 210 -13.23 8.05 3.37
C THR A 210 -13.28 7.71 4.85
N MET A 211 -14.43 7.18 5.28
CA MET A 211 -14.46 6.50 6.57
C MET A 211 -13.49 5.32 6.52
N GLY A 212 -12.61 5.21 7.51
CA GLY A 212 -11.62 4.15 7.52
C GLY A 212 -10.65 4.19 8.68
N ALA A 213 -9.89 3.12 8.81
CA ALA A 213 -8.81 2.97 9.76
C ALA A 213 -7.70 2.08 9.18
N VAL A 214 -6.53 2.12 9.80
CA VAL A 214 -5.42 1.20 9.52
C VAL A 214 -5.33 0.20 10.67
N VAL A 215 -5.35 -1.08 10.32
CA VAL A 215 -5.03 -2.18 11.23
C VAL A 215 -3.52 -2.42 11.16
N VAL A 216 -2.90 -2.60 12.33
CA VAL A 216 -1.49 -2.99 12.48
C VAL A 216 -1.42 -4.20 13.38
N GLU A 217 -1.03 -5.35 12.83
CA GLU A 217 -0.68 -6.53 13.61
C GLU A 217 0.84 -6.58 13.78
N VAL A 218 1.30 -6.51 15.03
CA VAL A 218 2.72 -6.62 15.37
C VAL A 218 3.10 -8.09 15.43
N ASP A 219 4.10 -8.49 14.64
CA ASP A 219 4.60 -9.87 14.56
C ASP A 219 6.13 -9.92 14.63
N GLY A 220 6.66 -9.99 15.86
CA GLY A 220 8.09 -10.00 16.12
C GLY A 220 8.78 -8.74 15.61
N SER A 221 9.65 -8.89 14.61
CA SER A 221 10.33 -7.76 13.95
C SER A 221 9.57 -7.17 12.76
N GLY A 222 8.49 -7.82 12.32
CA GLY A 222 7.64 -7.39 11.21
C GLY A 222 6.30 -6.84 11.69
N ASN A 223 5.57 -6.19 10.77
CA ASN A 223 4.22 -5.69 11.03
C ASN A 223 3.35 -5.93 9.80
N HIS A 224 2.14 -6.47 9.99
CA HIS A 224 1.15 -6.58 8.91
C HIS A 224 0.21 -5.38 9.01
N ILE A 225 0.17 -4.58 7.96
CA ILE A 225 -0.54 -3.31 7.94
C ILE A 225 -1.55 -3.33 6.79
N ARG A 226 -2.78 -2.92 7.03
CA ARG A 226 -3.84 -2.87 6.01
C ARG A 226 -4.95 -1.90 6.39
N HIS A 227 -5.62 -1.35 5.39
CA HIS A 227 -6.77 -0.46 5.61
C HIS A 227 -8.06 -1.26 5.80
N ILE A 228 -8.96 -0.74 6.63
CA ILE A 228 -10.35 -1.18 6.74
C ILE A 228 -11.26 0.01 6.42
N CYS A 229 -12.32 -0.22 5.65
CA CYS A 229 -13.26 0.81 5.21
C CYS A 229 -14.70 0.30 5.41
N PRO A 230 -15.53 0.97 6.24
CA PRO A 230 -16.89 0.54 6.46
C PRO A 230 -17.83 0.88 5.30
N LEU A 231 -18.95 0.18 5.29
CA LEU A 231 -20.18 0.57 4.62
C LEU A 231 -20.90 1.65 5.44
N LYS A 232 -22.00 2.18 4.88
CA LYS A 232 -22.83 3.20 5.54
C LYS A 232 -23.41 2.74 6.89
N ASP A 233 -23.61 1.44 7.06
CA ASP A 233 -24.08 0.84 8.32
C ASP A 233 -22.96 0.66 9.37
N GLY A 234 -21.73 1.08 9.06
CA GLY A 234 -20.57 0.92 9.93
C GLY A 234 -19.93 -0.46 9.89
N SER A 235 -20.44 -1.40 9.08
CA SER A 235 -19.85 -2.74 8.93
C SER A 235 -18.65 -2.74 7.98
N PHE A 236 -17.62 -3.53 8.27
CA PHE A 236 -16.46 -3.70 7.40
C PHE A 236 -15.96 -5.14 7.41
N TYR A 237 -15.15 -5.49 6.42
CA TYR A 237 -14.43 -6.74 6.38
C TYR A 237 -12.99 -6.53 6.81
N ASP A 238 -12.44 -7.55 7.48
CA ASP A 238 -11.02 -7.73 7.64
C ASP A 238 -10.69 -9.22 7.48
N LEU A 239 -9.83 -9.51 6.50
CA LEU A 239 -9.52 -10.88 6.05
C LEU A 239 -10.77 -11.74 5.84
N ASP A 240 -10.99 -12.75 6.67
CA ASP A 240 -12.05 -13.75 6.61
C ASP A 240 -13.23 -13.44 7.55
N THR A 241 -13.32 -12.23 8.08
CA THR A 241 -14.34 -11.84 9.05
C THR A 241 -15.01 -10.53 8.66
N LYS A 242 -16.34 -10.52 8.74
CA LYS A 242 -17.16 -9.31 8.65
C LYS A 242 -17.51 -8.83 10.05
N TYR A 243 -17.19 -7.59 10.36
CA TYR A 243 -17.52 -6.95 11.63
C TYR A 243 -18.73 -6.05 11.46
N THR A 244 -19.70 -6.17 12.35
CA THR A 244 -20.92 -5.35 12.38
C THR A 244 -21.12 -4.76 13.77
N VAL A 245 -22.08 -3.86 13.92
CA VAL A 245 -22.47 -3.34 15.25
C VAL A 245 -23.05 -4.41 16.19
N LYS A 246 -23.38 -5.60 15.67
CA LYS A 246 -23.98 -6.72 16.41
C LYS A 246 -22.96 -7.80 16.78
N GLY A 247 -21.91 -7.98 16.00
CA GLY A 247 -20.95 -9.07 16.19
C GLY A 247 -19.95 -9.23 15.05
N ALA A 248 -19.04 -10.18 15.22
CA ALA A 248 -18.10 -10.64 14.19
C ALA A 248 -18.67 -11.90 13.54
N GLU A 249 -18.74 -11.91 12.22
CA GLU A 249 -19.31 -12.98 11.39
C GLU A 249 -18.20 -13.56 10.51
N TYR A 250 -18.00 -14.88 10.58
CA TYR A 250 -17.06 -15.55 9.67
C TYR A 250 -17.57 -15.43 8.22
N ALA A 251 -16.76 -14.80 7.37
CA ALA A 251 -17.08 -14.47 5.98
C ALA A 251 -15.82 -14.61 5.12
N PRO A 252 -15.37 -15.84 4.85
CA PRO A 252 -14.06 -16.12 4.28
C PRO A 252 -14.00 -15.97 2.76
N GLU A 253 -15.04 -15.49 2.08
CA GLU A 253 -15.04 -15.37 0.62
C GLU A 253 -14.83 -13.90 0.23
N VAL A 254 -13.85 -13.65 -0.65
CA VAL A 254 -13.59 -12.33 -1.23
C VAL A 254 -13.84 -12.33 -2.74
N GLU A 255 -14.14 -11.16 -3.29
CA GLU A 255 -14.48 -11.05 -4.71
C GLU A 255 -13.22 -11.23 -5.57
N VAL A 256 -12.15 -10.47 -5.31
CA VAL A 256 -10.92 -10.52 -6.09
C VAL A 256 -9.70 -10.55 -5.17
N LEU A 257 -8.75 -11.44 -5.46
CA LEU A 257 -7.37 -11.34 -4.99
C LEU A 257 -6.50 -10.95 -6.19
N THR A 258 -5.92 -9.76 -6.16
CA THR A 258 -4.96 -9.31 -7.19
C THR A 258 -3.54 -9.51 -6.66
N MET A 259 -2.76 -10.38 -7.31
CA MET A 259 -1.38 -10.61 -6.93
C MET A 259 -0.47 -9.49 -7.44
N GLY A 260 0.63 -9.25 -6.72
CA GLY A 260 1.74 -8.48 -7.24
C GLY A 260 2.37 -9.17 -8.45
N ASP A 261 3.02 -8.40 -9.32
CA ASP A 261 3.67 -8.87 -10.56
C ASP A 261 4.49 -10.14 -10.32
N VAL A 262 4.17 -11.22 -11.02
CA VAL A 262 4.55 -12.59 -10.61
C VAL A 262 5.98 -12.97 -11.03
N HIS A 263 6.35 -12.69 -12.29
CA HIS A 263 7.60 -13.10 -12.93
C HIS A 263 7.99 -14.54 -12.61
N ALA A 264 7.27 -15.54 -13.14
CA ALA A 264 7.31 -16.92 -12.67
C ALA A 264 8.72 -17.54 -12.53
N GLU A 265 9.67 -17.20 -13.42
CA GLU A 265 11.07 -17.67 -13.33
C GLU A 265 11.82 -17.10 -12.11
N LEU A 266 11.40 -15.93 -11.66
CA LEU A 266 11.95 -15.15 -10.55
C LEU A 266 10.99 -15.08 -9.36
N ALA A 267 9.90 -15.85 -9.37
CA ALA A 267 8.93 -15.88 -8.28
C ALA A 267 9.61 -16.20 -6.94
N ASP A 268 9.21 -15.50 -5.88
CA ASP A 268 9.69 -15.78 -4.53
C ASP A 268 8.85 -16.91 -3.92
N ALA A 269 9.48 -18.06 -3.67
CA ALA A 269 8.78 -19.24 -3.15
C ALA A 269 8.12 -18.99 -1.79
N GLN A 270 8.70 -18.12 -0.94
CA GLN A 270 8.07 -17.77 0.34
C GLN A 270 6.79 -16.96 0.11
N VAL A 271 6.80 -16.04 -0.85
CA VAL A 271 5.61 -15.26 -1.21
C VAL A 271 4.56 -16.17 -1.82
N THR A 272 4.90 -17.05 -2.76
CA THR A 272 3.94 -18.02 -3.34
C THR A 272 3.27 -18.87 -2.25
N GLN A 273 4.04 -19.37 -1.28
CA GLN A 273 3.50 -20.15 -0.15
C GLN A 273 2.61 -19.29 0.77
N ALA A 274 3.01 -18.04 1.03
CA ALA A 274 2.19 -17.10 1.80
C ALA A 274 0.88 -16.77 1.07
N THR A 275 0.91 -16.62 -0.26
CA THR A 275 -0.27 -16.38 -1.10
C THR A 275 -1.22 -17.55 -1.05
N LYS A 276 -0.71 -18.79 -1.04
CA LYS A 276 -1.54 -19.99 -0.84
C LYS A 276 -2.27 -19.94 0.50
N ALA A 277 -1.56 -19.66 1.60
CA ALA A 277 -2.18 -19.53 2.92
C ALA A 277 -3.21 -18.39 2.98
N LEU A 278 -2.95 -17.28 2.30
CA LEU A 278 -3.91 -16.19 2.14
C LEU A 278 -5.16 -16.65 1.38
N ALA A 279 -5.00 -17.30 0.24
CA ALA A 279 -6.10 -17.80 -0.57
C ALA A 279 -6.94 -18.85 0.17
N GLU A 280 -6.32 -19.73 0.97
CA GLU A 280 -7.04 -20.69 1.82
C GLU A 280 -7.89 -19.98 2.90
N ARG A 281 -7.40 -18.84 3.41
CA ARG A 281 -8.11 -18.02 4.40
C ARG A 281 -9.27 -17.23 3.79
N VAL A 282 -9.04 -16.55 2.67
CA VAL A 282 -9.98 -15.58 2.08
C VAL A 282 -10.71 -16.07 0.82
N ARG A 283 -10.49 -17.33 0.42
CA ARG A 283 -11.23 -18.08 -0.62
C ARG A 283 -11.70 -17.18 -1.79
N PRO A 284 -10.78 -16.60 -2.56
CA PRO A 284 -11.13 -15.63 -3.59
C PRO A 284 -11.95 -16.27 -4.72
N ARG A 285 -12.99 -15.56 -5.18
CA ARG A 285 -13.72 -15.95 -6.40
C ARG A 285 -12.86 -15.81 -7.64
N PHE A 286 -12.14 -14.69 -7.73
CA PHE A 286 -11.24 -14.38 -8.84
C PHE A 286 -9.82 -14.13 -8.36
N LEU A 287 -8.84 -14.73 -9.04
CA LEU A 287 -7.42 -14.41 -8.92
C LEU A 287 -6.99 -13.59 -10.15
N VAL A 288 -6.44 -12.40 -9.95
CA VAL A 288 -5.93 -11.56 -11.06
C VAL A 288 -4.41 -11.61 -11.05
N LEU A 289 -3.83 -11.97 -12.19
CA LEU A 289 -2.38 -12.13 -12.37
C LEU A 289 -1.82 -11.11 -13.37
N HIS A 290 -0.74 -10.44 -12.95
CA HIS A 290 0.03 -9.49 -13.74
C HIS A 290 1.47 -9.98 -13.93
N ASP A 291 2.12 -9.59 -15.05
CA ASP A 291 3.54 -9.84 -15.33
C ASP A 291 3.97 -11.28 -15.05
N VAL A 292 3.16 -12.26 -15.48
CA VAL A 292 3.41 -13.67 -15.14
C VAL A 292 4.61 -14.24 -15.87
N LEU A 293 4.69 -13.96 -17.16
CA LEU A 293 5.88 -14.23 -17.96
C LEU A 293 6.96 -13.23 -17.58
N ASN A 294 8.19 -13.70 -17.30
CA ASN A 294 9.32 -12.79 -17.09
C ASN A 294 10.00 -12.40 -18.41
N PHE A 295 9.95 -13.29 -19.41
CA PHE A 295 10.64 -13.21 -20.69
C PHE A 295 12.12 -12.84 -20.56
N GLY A 296 12.77 -13.42 -19.55
CA GLY A 296 14.17 -13.17 -19.24
C GLY A 296 15.12 -13.93 -20.17
N SER A 297 14.69 -15.09 -20.67
CA SER A 297 15.49 -15.96 -21.54
C SER A 297 15.92 -15.28 -22.83
N ALA A 298 15.06 -14.40 -23.36
CA ALA A 298 15.28 -13.67 -24.60
C ALA A 298 15.02 -12.15 -24.45
N SER A 299 15.31 -11.61 -23.27
CA SER A 299 15.08 -10.19 -22.98
C SER A 299 15.89 -9.26 -23.89
N HIS A 300 15.23 -8.27 -24.47
CA HIS A 300 15.90 -7.21 -25.25
C HIS A 300 16.70 -6.23 -24.37
N HIS A 301 16.49 -6.24 -23.04
CA HIS A 301 17.30 -5.49 -22.09
C HIS A 301 18.63 -6.18 -21.73
N ALA A 302 18.76 -7.48 -22.00
CA ALA A 302 19.96 -8.24 -21.71
C ALA A 302 21.10 -7.87 -22.68
N LYS A 303 22.24 -7.43 -22.14
CA LYS A 303 23.49 -7.21 -22.90
C LYS A 303 24.28 -8.51 -23.04
N TYR A 304 25.39 -8.46 -23.80
CA TYR A 304 26.24 -9.63 -24.11
C TYR A 304 26.56 -10.52 -22.91
N PHE A 305 27.11 -9.95 -21.83
CA PHE A 305 27.50 -10.73 -20.65
C PHE A 305 26.31 -11.34 -19.88
N GLU A 306 25.14 -10.68 -19.89
CA GLU A 306 23.92 -11.24 -19.30
C GLU A 306 23.43 -12.44 -20.13
N LYS A 307 23.42 -12.29 -21.46
CA LYS A 307 23.06 -13.38 -22.39
C LYS A 307 24.00 -14.57 -22.23
N PHE A 308 25.32 -14.32 -22.17
CA PHE A 308 26.31 -15.38 -21.94
C PHE A 308 26.10 -16.08 -20.59
N ARG A 309 25.82 -15.31 -19.51
CA ARG A 309 25.52 -15.89 -18.19
C ARG A 309 24.28 -16.79 -18.25
N ARG A 310 23.22 -16.37 -18.94
CA ARG A 310 22.01 -17.18 -19.13
C ARG A 310 22.30 -18.44 -19.92
N HIS A 311 23.10 -18.35 -20.97
CA HIS A 311 23.53 -19.51 -21.76
C HIS A 311 24.26 -20.55 -20.90
N VAL A 312 25.32 -20.16 -20.19
CA VAL A 312 26.08 -21.10 -19.36
C VAL A 312 25.31 -21.63 -18.13
N THR A 313 24.20 -20.98 -17.75
CA THR A 313 23.31 -21.42 -16.67
C THR A 313 22.05 -22.13 -17.16
N GLY A 314 21.90 -22.36 -18.47
CA GLY A 314 20.73 -23.02 -19.07
C GLY A 314 19.43 -22.22 -18.98
N LYS A 315 19.53 -20.88 -18.91
CA LYS A 315 18.39 -19.94 -18.79
C LYS A 315 18.14 -19.11 -20.05
N SER A 316 18.79 -19.43 -21.17
CA SER A 316 18.57 -18.80 -22.49
C SER A 316 17.43 -19.45 -23.28
N SER A 317 16.99 -20.66 -22.91
CA SER A 317 15.87 -21.35 -23.54
C SER A 317 14.51 -20.73 -23.16
N VAL A 318 13.82 -20.16 -24.16
CA VAL A 318 12.44 -19.65 -24.07
C VAL A 318 11.47 -20.78 -23.75
N LEU A 319 11.61 -21.96 -24.36
CA LEU A 319 10.73 -23.10 -24.07
C LEU A 319 10.79 -23.50 -22.59
N ARG A 320 12.00 -23.55 -22.03
CA ARG A 320 12.19 -23.85 -20.60
C ARG A 320 11.50 -22.82 -19.71
N GLU A 321 11.59 -21.54 -20.04
CA GLU A 321 10.90 -20.47 -19.31
C GLU A 321 9.36 -20.61 -19.42
N LEU A 322 8.84 -20.90 -20.61
CA LEU A 322 7.40 -21.12 -20.83
C LEU A 322 6.90 -22.33 -20.03
N VAL A 323 7.62 -23.45 -20.01
CA VAL A 323 7.29 -24.63 -19.19
C VAL A 323 7.30 -24.30 -17.69
N THR A 324 8.29 -23.55 -17.24
CA THR A 324 8.37 -23.09 -15.83
C THR A 324 7.17 -22.22 -15.48
N THR A 325 6.82 -21.31 -16.38
CA THR A 325 5.69 -20.38 -16.23
C THR A 325 4.36 -21.13 -16.21
N ALA A 326 4.14 -22.06 -17.13
CA ALA A 326 2.92 -22.89 -17.19
C ALA A 326 2.68 -23.65 -15.88
N LYS A 327 3.73 -24.30 -15.33
CA LYS A 327 3.66 -25.00 -14.04
C LYS A 327 3.31 -24.07 -12.88
N HIS A 328 3.87 -22.85 -12.88
CA HIS A 328 3.58 -21.87 -11.85
C HIS A 328 2.14 -21.37 -11.94
N ILE A 329 1.63 -21.13 -13.15
CA ILE A 329 0.23 -20.75 -13.36
C ILE A 329 -0.71 -21.87 -12.95
N ASP A 330 -0.42 -23.14 -13.28
CA ASP A 330 -1.23 -24.28 -12.83
C ASP A 330 -1.37 -24.28 -11.30
N LEU A 331 -0.26 -24.08 -10.57
CA LEU A 331 -0.28 -23.93 -9.11
C LEU A 331 -1.16 -22.74 -8.66
N LEU A 332 -0.91 -21.53 -9.16
CA LEU A 332 -1.64 -20.33 -8.76
C LEU A 332 -3.13 -20.43 -9.10
N SER A 333 -3.48 -21.08 -10.21
CA SER A 333 -4.86 -21.21 -10.66
C SER A 333 -5.75 -22.01 -9.69
N SER A 334 -5.13 -22.79 -8.80
CA SER A 334 -5.83 -23.52 -7.74
C SER A 334 -6.24 -22.63 -6.56
N PHE A 335 -5.74 -21.39 -6.48
CA PHE A 335 -5.97 -20.50 -5.33
C PHE A 335 -7.32 -19.77 -5.41
N ALA A 336 -8.03 -19.85 -6.53
CA ALA A 336 -9.34 -19.21 -6.70
C ALA A 336 -10.29 -20.07 -7.53
N GLY A 337 -11.56 -19.69 -7.56
CA GLY A 337 -12.55 -20.29 -8.45
C GLY A 337 -12.20 -20.08 -9.93
N LYS A 338 -11.72 -18.88 -10.29
CA LYS A 338 -11.32 -18.53 -11.67
C LYS A 338 -10.10 -17.61 -11.67
N THR A 339 -9.20 -17.81 -12.62
CA THR A 339 -7.99 -16.98 -12.78
C THR A 339 -8.09 -16.09 -14.00
N ILE A 340 -7.80 -14.80 -13.83
CA ILE A 340 -7.82 -13.78 -14.87
C ILE A 340 -6.38 -13.43 -15.24
N MET A 341 -6.03 -13.68 -16.51
CA MET A 341 -4.72 -13.36 -17.06
C MET A 341 -4.77 -12.00 -17.72
N VAL A 342 -4.01 -11.05 -17.17
CA VAL A 342 -3.93 -9.68 -17.67
C VAL A 342 -2.71 -9.54 -18.58
N GLY A 343 -2.92 -8.99 -19.78
CA GLY A 343 -1.83 -8.65 -20.70
C GLY A 343 -0.88 -7.60 -20.11
N SER A 344 0.42 -7.81 -20.27
CA SER A 344 1.48 -7.02 -19.63
C SER A 344 2.61 -6.64 -20.59
N ASN A 345 3.54 -5.76 -20.16
CA ASN A 345 4.69 -5.43 -21.01
C ASN A 345 5.61 -6.63 -21.22
N HIS A 346 5.66 -7.59 -20.29
CA HIS A 346 6.45 -8.80 -20.50
C HIS A 346 5.81 -9.75 -21.53
N ASN A 347 4.48 -9.73 -21.69
CA ASN A 347 3.83 -10.36 -22.84
C ASN A 347 4.24 -9.67 -24.15
N ASP A 348 4.26 -8.33 -24.17
CA ASP A 348 4.68 -7.55 -25.34
C ASP A 348 6.13 -7.85 -25.72
N HIS A 349 7.02 -8.12 -24.76
CA HIS A 349 8.42 -8.51 -25.04
C HIS A 349 8.51 -9.79 -25.87
N PHE A 350 7.60 -10.75 -25.67
CA PHE A 350 7.55 -11.97 -26.49
C PHE A 350 7.19 -11.63 -27.93
N GLY A 351 6.18 -10.77 -28.14
CA GLY A 351 5.84 -10.25 -29.47
C GLY A 351 7.01 -9.52 -30.13
N GLN A 352 7.67 -8.61 -29.41
CA GLN A 352 8.84 -7.86 -29.93
C GLN A 352 10.00 -8.79 -30.33
N TRP A 353 10.23 -9.86 -29.57
CA TRP A 353 11.25 -10.85 -29.91
C TRP A 353 10.92 -11.57 -31.22
N LEU A 354 9.63 -11.90 -31.46
CA LEU A 354 9.18 -12.52 -32.71
C LEU A 354 9.27 -11.57 -33.92
N GLU A 355 9.12 -10.26 -33.72
CA GLU A 355 9.24 -9.26 -34.80
C GLU A 355 10.67 -9.11 -35.31
N SER A 356 11.68 -9.25 -34.45
CA SER A 356 13.08 -9.06 -34.85
C SER A 356 13.57 -10.19 -35.77
N SER A 357 14.14 -9.81 -36.93
CA SER A 357 14.76 -10.74 -37.87
C SER A 357 16.02 -11.40 -37.33
N GLU A 358 16.79 -10.69 -36.50
CA GLU A 358 18.02 -11.21 -35.88
C GLU A 358 17.75 -12.46 -35.04
N HIS A 359 16.60 -12.52 -34.39
CA HIS A 359 16.21 -13.64 -33.53
C HIS A 359 15.82 -14.91 -34.31
N ALA A 360 15.60 -14.81 -35.63
CA ALA A 360 15.41 -15.99 -36.49
C ALA A 360 16.68 -16.85 -36.60
N HIS A 361 17.84 -16.31 -36.23
CA HIS A 361 19.12 -17.01 -36.23
C HIS A 361 19.48 -17.60 -34.86
N ASP A 362 18.61 -17.47 -33.85
CA ASP A 362 18.80 -18.07 -32.54
C ASP A 362 18.52 -19.59 -32.58
N LEU A 363 19.57 -20.38 -32.79
CA LEU A 363 19.48 -21.83 -32.91
C LEU A 363 18.91 -22.52 -31.66
N GLU A 364 19.12 -21.96 -30.46
CA GLU A 364 18.60 -22.54 -29.21
C GLU A 364 17.08 -22.42 -29.14
N ASN A 365 16.55 -21.29 -29.63
CA ASN A 365 15.13 -20.95 -29.55
C ASN A 365 14.39 -21.11 -30.89
N ALA A 366 15.03 -21.63 -31.93
CA ALA A 366 14.52 -21.69 -33.30
C ALA A 366 13.12 -22.33 -33.39
N LEU A 367 12.88 -23.44 -32.69
CA LEU A 367 11.57 -24.10 -32.69
C LEU A 367 10.48 -23.19 -32.11
N VAL A 368 10.72 -22.59 -30.94
CA VAL A 368 9.75 -21.67 -30.33
C VAL A 368 9.53 -20.45 -31.23
N TYR A 369 10.60 -19.87 -31.77
CA TYR A 369 10.52 -18.71 -32.64
C TYR A 369 9.67 -18.99 -33.88
N HIS A 370 10.05 -19.99 -34.67
CA HIS A 370 9.43 -20.27 -35.96
C HIS A 370 8.00 -20.82 -35.81
N GLU A 371 7.74 -21.69 -34.84
CA GLU A 371 6.41 -22.24 -34.59
C GLU A 371 5.42 -21.15 -34.16
N THR A 372 5.82 -20.30 -33.19
CA THR A 372 4.96 -19.22 -32.70
C THR A 372 4.69 -18.20 -33.80
N LYS A 373 5.73 -17.83 -34.55
CA LYS A 373 5.60 -16.87 -35.66
C LYS A 373 4.69 -17.41 -36.76
N ALA A 374 4.85 -18.68 -37.14
CA ALA A 374 3.96 -19.32 -38.11
C ALA A 374 2.50 -19.35 -37.63
N ALA A 375 2.26 -19.70 -36.37
CA ALA A 375 0.91 -19.70 -35.79
C ALA A 375 0.28 -18.30 -35.80
N MET A 376 1.03 -17.27 -35.42
CA MET A 376 0.55 -15.89 -35.47
C MET A 376 0.26 -15.41 -36.90
N LEU A 377 1.16 -15.69 -37.86
CA LEU A 377 0.97 -15.33 -39.27
C LEU A 377 -0.26 -16.02 -39.88
N GLN A 378 -0.46 -17.31 -39.57
CA GLN A 378 -1.64 -18.04 -40.00
C GLN A 378 -2.92 -17.43 -39.41
N SER A 379 -2.93 -17.12 -38.11
CA SER A 379 -4.08 -16.45 -37.50
C SER A 379 -4.41 -15.11 -38.16
N ILE A 380 -3.39 -14.30 -38.50
CA ILE A 380 -3.59 -13.05 -39.23
C ILE A 380 -4.18 -13.29 -40.62
N HIS A 381 -3.64 -14.27 -41.36
CA HIS A 381 -4.17 -14.65 -42.67
C HIS A 381 -5.65 -15.04 -42.61
N ASP A 382 -6.04 -15.75 -41.54
CA ASP A 382 -7.41 -16.22 -41.31
C ASP A 382 -8.32 -15.14 -40.67
N GLY A 383 -7.83 -13.91 -40.47
CA GLY A 383 -8.60 -12.81 -39.87
C GLY A 383 -8.87 -12.98 -38.37
N SER A 384 -8.03 -13.75 -37.67
CA SER A 384 -8.13 -14.04 -36.23
C SER A 384 -6.93 -13.49 -35.45
N TYR A 385 -7.01 -13.55 -34.11
CA TYR A 385 -5.95 -13.08 -33.21
C TYR A 385 -5.35 -14.24 -32.42
N CYS A 386 -4.01 -14.32 -32.42
CA CYS A 386 -3.23 -15.26 -31.62
C CYS A 386 -2.35 -14.48 -30.64
N ASP A 387 -2.58 -14.67 -29.35
CA ASP A 387 -1.64 -14.23 -28.31
C ASP A 387 -0.54 -15.31 -28.18
N PRO A 388 0.74 -14.96 -28.42
CA PRO A 388 1.82 -15.95 -28.41
C PRO A 388 2.01 -16.61 -27.04
N PHE A 389 1.79 -15.88 -25.95
CA PHE A 389 1.92 -16.46 -24.62
C PHE A 389 0.76 -17.41 -24.31
N LYS A 390 -0.47 -17.02 -24.64
CA LYS A 390 -1.66 -17.90 -24.52
C LYS A 390 -1.48 -19.17 -25.34
N TYR A 391 -0.99 -19.06 -26.59
CA TYR A 391 -0.75 -20.20 -27.47
C TYR A 391 0.10 -21.28 -26.79
N TRP A 392 1.18 -20.88 -26.12
CA TRP A 392 2.03 -21.81 -25.38
C TRP A 392 1.39 -22.31 -24.09
N MET A 393 0.66 -21.45 -23.37
CA MET A 393 -0.03 -21.89 -22.15
C MET A 393 -1.11 -22.94 -22.46
N ASP A 394 -1.86 -22.80 -23.55
CA ASP A 394 -2.84 -23.81 -23.99
C ASP A 394 -2.19 -25.18 -24.27
N LYS A 395 -0.93 -25.20 -24.73
CA LYS A 395 -0.17 -26.43 -24.99
C LYS A 395 0.47 -27.04 -23.76
N LEU A 396 0.92 -26.20 -22.83
CA LEU A 396 1.81 -26.62 -21.74
C LEU A 396 1.09 -26.77 -20.40
N MET A 397 -0.04 -26.10 -20.20
CA MET A 397 -0.78 -26.14 -18.93
C MET A 397 -1.74 -27.32 -18.86
N VAL A 398 -1.97 -27.80 -17.64
CA VAL A 398 -2.98 -28.82 -17.35
C VAL A 398 -4.34 -28.18 -17.04
N SER A 399 -4.35 -27.02 -16.39
CA SER A 399 -5.56 -26.37 -15.86
C SER A 399 -6.02 -25.16 -16.69
N ALA A 400 -5.76 -25.16 -18.00
CA ALA A 400 -6.07 -24.03 -18.89
C ALA A 400 -7.54 -23.58 -18.85
N SER A 401 -8.48 -24.50 -18.57
CA SER A 401 -9.92 -24.20 -18.47
C SER A 401 -10.30 -23.30 -17.28
N ARG A 402 -9.42 -23.16 -16.27
CA ARG A 402 -9.61 -22.24 -15.13
C ARG A 402 -9.26 -20.80 -15.45
N LEU A 403 -8.64 -20.56 -16.61
CA LEU A 403 -8.15 -19.24 -17.00
C LEU A 403 -9.15 -18.51 -17.89
N GLN A 404 -9.25 -17.20 -17.67
CA GLN A 404 -9.80 -16.25 -18.61
C GLN A 404 -8.69 -15.30 -19.03
N TRP A 405 -8.39 -15.33 -20.32
CA TRP A 405 -7.40 -14.46 -20.95
C TRP A 405 -8.07 -13.18 -21.41
N LEU A 406 -7.57 -12.04 -20.95
CA LEU A 406 -8.02 -10.74 -21.45
C LEU A 406 -7.24 -10.39 -22.71
N LYS A 407 -7.96 -10.06 -23.78
CA LYS A 407 -7.37 -9.56 -25.02
C LYS A 407 -7.01 -8.08 -24.86
N PRO A 408 -6.13 -7.53 -25.71
CA PRO A 408 -5.93 -6.09 -25.79
C PRO A 408 -7.27 -5.35 -25.97
N GLY A 409 -7.57 -4.43 -25.05
CA GLY A 409 -8.82 -3.67 -25.04
C GLY A 409 -9.96 -4.29 -24.22
N ASP A 410 -9.83 -5.53 -23.75
CA ASP A 410 -10.81 -6.12 -22.83
C ASP A 410 -10.74 -5.45 -21.44
N SER A 411 -11.87 -5.49 -20.74
CA SER A 411 -12.01 -5.04 -19.36
C SER A 411 -12.36 -6.22 -18.46
N PHE A 412 -11.89 -6.18 -17.22
CA PHE A 412 -12.41 -7.04 -16.15
C PHE A 412 -12.83 -6.17 -14.97
N THR A 413 -14.13 -5.90 -14.87
CA THR A 413 -14.70 -5.02 -13.84
C THR A 413 -15.48 -5.80 -12.77
N ARG A 414 -15.24 -5.47 -11.49
CA ARG A 414 -16.03 -5.91 -10.33
C ARG A 414 -16.28 -4.75 -9.38
N HIS A 415 -17.51 -4.60 -8.89
CA HIS A 415 -17.91 -3.48 -8.02
C HIS A 415 -17.52 -2.07 -8.54
N GLY A 416 -17.51 -1.89 -9.87
CA GLY A 416 -17.07 -0.64 -10.50
C GLY A 416 -15.56 -0.36 -10.41
N ILE A 417 -14.76 -1.40 -10.16
CA ILE A 417 -13.29 -1.37 -10.16
C ILE A 417 -12.78 -2.17 -11.36
N GLU A 418 -11.89 -1.56 -12.12
CA GLU A 418 -11.17 -2.17 -13.24
C GLU A 418 -9.92 -2.92 -12.76
N PHE A 419 -9.71 -4.13 -13.26
CA PHE A 419 -8.58 -5.02 -12.94
C PHE A 419 -7.82 -5.52 -14.20
N GLY A 420 -8.34 -5.23 -15.39
CA GLY A 420 -7.81 -5.69 -16.67
C GLY A 420 -6.63 -4.88 -17.20
N TRP A 421 -6.16 -3.86 -16.47
CA TRP A 421 -5.06 -3.00 -16.91
C TRP A 421 -3.82 -3.26 -16.08
N HIS A 422 -2.78 -3.82 -16.71
CA HIS A 422 -1.48 -4.01 -16.06
C HIS A 422 -0.83 -2.68 -15.66
N GLY A 423 -0.96 -1.64 -16.50
CA GLY A 423 -0.52 -0.28 -16.18
C GLY A 423 0.85 0.12 -16.73
N HIS A 424 1.40 -0.62 -17.69
CA HIS A 424 2.56 -0.19 -18.49
C HIS A 424 2.19 0.95 -19.46
N ARG A 425 0.97 0.91 -20.01
CA ARG A 425 0.33 2.00 -20.76
C ARG A 425 -0.67 2.73 -19.88
N GLY A 426 -0.71 4.05 -20.00
CA GLY A 426 -1.65 4.94 -19.34
C GLY A 426 -2.61 5.61 -20.34
N PRO A 427 -3.42 6.57 -19.86
CA PRO A 427 -4.34 7.32 -20.70
C PRO A 427 -3.65 7.93 -21.92
N ASN A 428 -4.30 7.88 -23.08
CA ASN A 428 -3.80 8.39 -24.35
C ASN A 428 -2.45 7.77 -24.81
N GLY A 429 -2.13 6.55 -24.38
CA GLY A 429 -0.89 5.87 -24.74
C GLY A 429 0.36 6.38 -24.01
N ALA A 430 0.20 7.26 -23.01
CA ALA A 430 1.31 7.70 -22.17
C ALA A 430 1.90 6.54 -21.35
N ARG A 431 3.07 6.74 -20.74
CA ARG A 431 3.60 5.78 -19.75
C ARG A 431 2.64 5.70 -18.55
N GLY A 432 2.23 4.50 -18.18
CA GLY A 432 1.28 4.31 -17.09
C GLY A 432 1.85 4.67 -15.71
N SER A 433 0.98 5.18 -14.84
CA SER A 433 1.28 5.46 -13.43
C SER A 433 0.00 5.41 -12.61
N THR A 434 0.09 5.07 -11.31
CA THR A 434 -1.07 5.04 -10.41
C THR A 434 -1.80 6.39 -10.40
N ARG A 435 -1.04 7.49 -10.38
CA ARG A 435 -1.60 8.85 -10.47
C ARG A 435 -2.32 9.13 -11.79
N GLY A 436 -1.78 8.65 -12.92
CA GLY A 436 -2.45 8.76 -14.21
C GLY A 436 -3.80 8.04 -14.22
N PHE A 437 -3.85 6.83 -13.66
CA PHE A 437 -5.11 6.09 -13.51
C PHE A 437 -6.08 6.75 -12.51
N ALA A 438 -5.57 7.39 -11.46
CA ALA A 438 -6.41 8.12 -10.50
C ALA A 438 -7.20 9.27 -11.16
N SER A 439 -6.67 9.87 -12.23
CA SER A 439 -7.29 11.02 -12.91
C SER A 439 -8.40 10.68 -13.90
N ILE A 440 -8.63 9.41 -14.23
CA ILE A 440 -9.66 9.02 -15.22
C ILE A 440 -11.06 8.87 -14.62
N GLY A 441 -11.20 9.01 -13.30
CA GLY A 441 -12.48 8.89 -12.58
C GLY A 441 -12.96 7.46 -12.31
N ALA A 442 -12.39 6.45 -12.97
CA ALA A 442 -12.64 5.04 -12.66
C ALA A 442 -11.77 4.56 -11.49
N LYS A 443 -12.28 3.60 -10.70
CA LYS A 443 -11.44 2.88 -9.73
C LYS A 443 -10.66 1.82 -10.48
N VAL A 444 -9.37 1.72 -10.19
CA VAL A 444 -8.44 0.81 -10.89
C VAL A 444 -7.58 0.09 -9.86
N THR A 445 -7.29 -1.17 -10.14
CA THR A 445 -6.21 -1.92 -9.49
C THR A 445 -5.26 -2.43 -10.57
N LYS A 446 -3.96 -2.13 -10.42
CA LYS A 446 -2.93 -2.42 -11.43
C LYS A 446 -1.66 -3.00 -10.83
N GLY A 447 -0.83 -3.62 -11.67
CA GLY A 447 0.54 -4.05 -11.37
C GLY A 447 1.60 -3.05 -11.88
N HIS A 448 2.62 -3.58 -12.55
CA HIS A 448 3.70 -2.90 -13.29
C HIS A 448 4.76 -2.15 -12.46
N SER A 449 4.37 -1.48 -11.37
CA SER A 449 5.29 -0.61 -10.63
C SER A 449 6.08 -1.33 -9.54
N HIS A 450 5.72 -2.58 -9.23
CA HIS A 450 6.29 -3.43 -8.16
C HIS A 450 6.29 -2.85 -6.73
N GLY A 451 5.89 -1.59 -6.55
CA GLY A 451 5.71 -0.91 -5.27
C GLY A 451 4.26 -0.58 -4.99
N ALA A 452 3.83 -0.83 -3.74
CA ALA A 452 2.48 -0.50 -3.28
C ALA A 452 2.21 1.00 -3.34
N GLU A 453 1.05 1.40 -3.88
CA GLU A 453 0.61 2.79 -3.93
C GLU A 453 -0.92 2.89 -3.93
N ILE A 454 -1.47 3.85 -3.19
CA ILE A 454 -2.89 4.24 -3.24
C ILE A 454 -2.94 5.73 -3.55
N VAL A 455 -3.53 6.06 -4.69
CA VAL A 455 -3.83 7.43 -5.12
C VAL A 455 -5.31 7.48 -5.50
N ASP A 456 -6.13 8.06 -4.64
CA ASP A 456 -7.58 8.17 -4.88
C ASP A 456 -8.21 6.80 -5.17
N GLY A 457 -8.92 6.66 -6.30
CA GLY A 457 -9.52 5.41 -6.74
C GLY A 457 -8.53 4.39 -7.32
N ALA A 458 -7.26 4.75 -7.51
CA ALA A 458 -6.26 3.88 -8.15
C ALA A 458 -5.33 3.22 -7.12
N HIS A 459 -5.26 1.89 -7.16
CA HIS A 459 -4.38 1.07 -6.34
C HIS A 459 -3.31 0.42 -7.22
N SER A 460 -2.08 0.39 -6.75
CA SER A 460 -0.99 -0.40 -7.32
C SER A 460 -0.61 -1.49 -6.36
N VAL A 461 -0.63 -2.74 -6.82
CA VAL A 461 0.00 -3.86 -6.12
C VAL A 461 1.52 -3.79 -6.26
N GLY A 462 2.18 -4.69 -5.54
CA GLY A 462 3.63 -4.81 -5.55
C GLY A 462 4.11 -5.88 -6.55
N THR A 463 5.09 -6.67 -6.13
CA THR A 463 5.57 -7.85 -6.86
C THR A 463 5.38 -9.13 -6.03
N SER A 464 5.36 -10.30 -6.67
CA SER A 464 5.49 -11.61 -6.04
C SER A 464 6.83 -12.28 -6.36
N SER A 465 7.71 -11.55 -7.06
CA SER A 465 9.05 -11.99 -7.45
C SER A 465 10.07 -11.75 -6.34
N LYS A 466 11.29 -12.26 -6.55
CA LYS A 466 12.46 -11.88 -5.76
C LYS A 466 12.67 -10.37 -5.85
N MET A 467 12.96 -9.74 -4.72
CA MET A 467 13.23 -8.30 -4.66
C MET A 467 14.44 -7.87 -5.50
N ASN A 468 15.37 -8.79 -5.77
CA ASN A 468 16.48 -8.60 -6.69
C ASN A 468 16.25 -9.44 -7.95
N MET A 469 15.98 -8.76 -9.06
CA MET A 469 15.79 -9.35 -10.38
C MET A 469 17.00 -9.17 -11.31
N GLY A 470 18.14 -8.72 -10.79
CA GLY A 470 19.39 -8.53 -11.52
C GLY A 470 19.55 -7.13 -12.14
N TYR A 471 18.49 -6.57 -12.73
CA TYR A 471 18.56 -5.22 -13.34
C TYR A 471 18.39 -4.08 -12.33
N ASN A 472 17.91 -4.38 -11.12
CA ASN A 472 17.72 -3.43 -10.03
C ASN A 472 18.80 -3.56 -8.93
N VAL A 473 19.88 -4.30 -9.23
CA VAL A 473 21.05 -4.43 -8.35
C VAL A 473 21.68 -3.04 -8.12
N ASP A 474 22.15 -2.80 -6.91
CA ASP A 474 22.84 -1.57 -6.48
C ASP A 474 22.01 -0.27 -6.46
N SER A 475 20.67 -0.36 -6.54
CA SER A 475 19.80 0.81 -6.49
C SER A 475 18.79 0.76 -5.32
N PRO A 476 18.51 1.90 -4.65
CA PRO A 476 17.38 2.03 -3.74
C PRO A 476 16.08 1.55 -4.39
N SER A 477 15.31 0.73 -3.68
CA SER A 477 14.07 0.15 -4.21
C SER A 477 12.88 0.45 -3.31
N GLY A 478 11.78 0.87 -3.93
CA GLY A 478 10.47 1.01 -3.29
C GLY A 478 9.58 -0.22 -3.49
N TRP A 479 10.14 -1.36 -3.93
CA TRP A 479 9.35 -2.55 -4.19
C TRP A 479 8.87 -3.21 -2.90
N THR A 480 7.73 -3.87 -3.00
CA THR A 480 7.07 -4.51 -1.86
C THR A 480 6.40 -5.79 -2.32
N HIS A 481 6.39 -6.81 -1.46
CA HIS A 481 5.58 -7.99 -1.68
C HIS A 481 4.15 -7.66 -1.28
N THR A 482 3.35 -7.16 -2.22
CA THR A 482 2.02 -6.61 -1.92
C THR A 482 0.99 -7.18 -2.86
N HIS A 483 -0.15 -7.59 -2.32
CA HIS A 483 -1.36 -7.98 -3.03
C HIS A 483 -2.50 -7.03 -2.68
N GLU A 484 -3.64 -7.17 -3.36
CA GLU A 484 -4.87 -6.47 -3.02
C GLU A 484 -6.02 -7.46 -2.86
N ILE A 485 -6.81 -7.25 -1.81
CA ILE A 485 -8.07 -7.95 -1.58
C ILE A 485 -9.22 -6.98 -1.86
N THR A 486 -10.13 -7.37 -2.76
CA THR A 486 -11.44 -6.74 -2.94
C THR A 486 -12.49 -7.61 -2.24
N TYR A 487 -13.09 -7.08 -1.18
CA TYR A 487 -14.16 -7.76 -0.44
C TYR A 487 -15.47 -7.75 -1.22
N LEU A 488 -16.42 -8.61 -0.83
CA LEU A 488 -17.75 -8.74 -1.44
C LEU A 488 -18.60 -7.45 -1.39
N ASN A 489 -18.20 -6.46 -0.59
CA ASN A 489 -18.83 -5.15 -0.52
C ASN A 489 -18.15 -4.09 -1.42
N GLY A 490 -17.19 -4.49 -2.25
CA GLY A 490 -16.43 -3.60 -3.14
C GLY A 490 -15.40 -2.70 -2.45
N LYS A 491 -15.12 -2.89 -1.17
CA LYS A 491 -14.01 -2.22 -0.48
C LYS A 491 -12.71 -3.00 -0.73
N ARG A 492 -11.60 -2.27 -0.83
CA ARG A 492 -10.29 -2.81 -1.18
C ARG A 492 -9.30 -2.58 -0.05
N THR A 493 -8.37 -3.51 0.11
CA THR A 493 -7.22 -3.32 1.00
C THR A 493 -5.96 -3.88 0.38
N LEU A 494 -4.86 -3.11 0.44
CA LEU A 494 -3.54 -3.64 0.13
C LEU A 494 -3.06 -4.47 1.33
N ILE A 495 -2.46 -5.62 1.03
CA ILE A 495 -1.93 -6.55 2.04
C ILE A 495 -0.50 -6.93 1.69
N HIS A 496 0.38 -6.92 2.69
CA HIS A 496 1.83 -7.00 2.50
C HIS A 496 2.38 -8.31 3.09
N CYS A 497 3.16 -9.04 2.29
CA CYS A 497 3.92 -10.19 2.76
C CYS A 497 5.16 -9.68 3.51
N VAL A 498 5.22 -9.94 4.80
CA VAL A 498 6.32 -9.57 5.68
C VAL A 498 6.80 -10.85 6.35
N GLY A 499 8.08 -11.18 6.18
CA GLY A 499 8.66 -12.41 6.75
C GLY A 499 8.01 -13.71 6.25
N GLY A 500 7.44 -13.71 5.04
CA GLY A 500 6.76 -14.88 4.49
C GLY A 500 5.30 -15.07 4.93
N ALA A 501 4.66 -14.04 5.49
CA ALA A 501 3.24 -14.07 5.86
C ALA A 501 2.52 -12.76 5.49
N PHE A 502 1.23 -12.84 5.11
CA PHE A 502 0.40 -11.68 4.81
C PHE A 502 -0.37 -11.12 6.01
N PHE A 503 -0.48 -11.92 7.06
CA PHE A 503 -1.18 -11.61 8.30
C PHE A 503 -0.45 -12.33 9.44
N ARG A 504 -0.60 -11.83 10.65
CA ARG A 504 0.02 -12.46 11.81
C ARG A 504 -0.53 -13.86 12.00
N SER A 505 0.35 -14.83 12.21
CA SER A 505 -0.05 -16.19 12.60
C SER A 505 -0.73 -16.12 13.97
N GLU A 506 -1.95 -16.65 14.11
CA GLU A 506 -2.52 -16.85 15.43
C GLU A 506 -1.58 -17.76 16.23
N PRO A 507 -1.24 -17.42 17.49
CA PRO A 507 -0.56 -18.37 18.37
C PRO A 507 -1.37 -19.67 18.36
N SER A 508 -0.72 -20.83 18.35
CA SER A 508 -1.39 -22.13 18.41
C SER A 508 -2.03 -22.38 19.79
N ALA A 509 -2.97 -21.52 20.19
CA ALA A 509 -3.77 -21.63 21.40
C ALA A 509 -5.20 -21.95 20.97
N ALA A 510 -5.57 -23.22 21.18
CA ALA A 510 -6.94 -23.71 21.24
C ALA A 510 -7.83 -23.53 19.98
N LYS A 511 -7.57 -24.32 18.94
CA LYS A 511 -8.67 -24.94 18.16
C LYS A 511 -9.37 -26.00 19.03
N GLY A 512 -9.96 -25.54 20.12
CA GLY A 512 -10.54 -26.41 21.14
C GLY A 512 -11.45 -25.60 22.05
N VAL A 513 -12.51 -25.03 21.47
CA VAL A 513 -13.90 -25.15 21.96
C VAL A 513 -14.80 -24.91 20.75
N ALA A 514 -15.06 -25.97 19.99
CA ALA A 514 -16.31 -26.11 19.27
C ALA A 514 -17.14 -27.12 20.08
N ALA A 515 -18.18 -26.63 20.73
CA ALA A 515 -19.37 -27.36 21.12
C ALA A 515 -20.52 -26.35 21.18
#